data_AF-A0A4U6S2B7-F1
#
_entry.id   AF-A0A4U6S2B7-F1
#
_cell.length_a   1.000
_cell.length_b   1.000
_cell.length_c   1.000
_cell.angle_alpha   90.00
_cell.angle_beta   90.00
_cell.angle_gamma   90.00
#
_symmetry.space_group_name_H-M   'P 1'
#
loop_
_entity.id
_entity.type
_entity.pdbx_description
1 polymer ?
#
loop_
_entity_poly.entity_id
_entity_poly.type
_entity_poly.pdbx_seq_one_letter_code
_entity_poly.pdbx_strand_id
1 'polypeptide(L)' 'MSVGSYKGIEYSIIQSIYPRGWRWTIQTSTKSGQSDTAPTQHEAKVAVFRAIDQVAASLYYQDLDLRHYFVARV' A
#
# COMPACT_ATOMS: atom_id res chain seq x y z
N MET A 1 -3.27 15.69 -1.22
CA MET A 1 -2.50 14.49 -1.60
C MET A 1 -1.34 14.42 -0.64
N SER A 2 -1.18 13.33 0.11
CA SER A 2 -0.05 13.15 1.03
C SER A 2 0.88 12.10 0.44
N VAL A 3 2.12 12.49 0.20
CA VAL A 3 3.18 11.62 -0.31
C VAL A 3 4.10 11.29 0.86
N GLY A 4 4.44 10.02 1.05
CA GLY A 4 5.31 9.59 2.13
C GLY A 4 6.06 8.31 1.79
N SER A 5 7.16 8.07 2.49
CA SER A 5 7.91 6.81 2.40
C SER A 5 7.70 5.99 3.68
N TYR A 6 7.45 4.69 3.51
CA TYR A 6 7.31 3.77 4.64
C TYR A 6 8.04 2.46 4.30
N LYS A 7 9.02 2.06 5.15
CA LYS A 7 9.88 0.90 4.93
C LYS A 7 10.56 0.87 3.54
N GLY A 8 10.93 2.03 3.01
CA GLY A 8 11.62 2.16 1.71
C GLY A 8 10.72 2.13 0.48
N ILE A 9 9.39 2.07 0.65
CA ILE A 9 8.43 2.12 -0.45
C ILE A 9 7.75 3.49 -0.44
N GLU A 10 7.65 4.11 -1.62
CA GLU A 10 6.96 5.38 -1.81
C GLU A 10 5.46 5.15 -2.00
N TYR A 11 4.66 5.90 -1.24
CA TYR A 11 3.20 5.82 -1.27
C TYR A 11 2.60 7.19 -1.50
N SER A 12 1.60 7.24 -2.38
CA SER A 12 0.69 8.38 -2.50
C SER A 12 -0.66 8.01 -1.91
N ILE A 13 -1.08 8.76 -0.91
CA ILE A 13 -2.38 8.59 -0.25
C ILE A 13 -3.31 9.69 -0.73
N ILE A 14 -4.45 9.28 -1.30
CA ILE A 14 -5.55 10.15 -1.69
C ILE A 14 -6.72 9.82 -0.77
N GLN A 15 -7.12 10.76 0.07
CA GLN A 15 -8.33 10.66 0.90
C GLN A 15 -9.36 11.65 0.39
N SER A 16 -10.60 11.20 0.21
CA SER A 16 -11.71 12.02 -0.26
C SER A 16 -13.00 11.67 0.47
N ILE A 17 -13.87 12.67 0.62
CA ILE A 17 -15.22 12.46 1.14
C ILE A 17 -16.04 11.77 0.05
N TYR A 18 -16.68 10.66 0.41
CA TYR A 18 -17.56 9.88 -0.44
C TYR A 18 -18.98 9.91 0.16
N PRO A 19 -20.07 9.79 -0.62
CA PRO A 19 -21.44 9.96 -0.11
C PRO A 19 -21.83 9.06 1.09
N ARG A 20 -21.07 8.00 1.36
CA ARG A 20 -21.28 7.06 2.48
C ARG A 20 -20.06 6.91 3.40
N GLY A 21 -19.09 7.84 3.37
CA GLY A 21 -17.92 7.79 4.23
C GLY A 21 -16.68 8.44 3.62
N TRP A 22 -15.53 7.85 3.92
CA TRP A 22 -14.22 8.30 3.48
C TRP A 22 -13.60 7.29 2.54
N ARG A 23 -13.39 7.70 1.29
CA ARG A 23 -12.65 6.91 0.32
C ARG A 23 -11.16 7.17 0.49
N TRP A 24 -10.38 6.10 0.50
CA TRP A 24 -8.93 6.16 0.46
C TRP A 24 -8.40 5.39 -0.75
N THR A 25 -7.30 5.89 -1.31
CA THR A 25 -6.55 5.23 -2.37
C THR A 25 -5.07 5.31 -2.03
N ILE A 26 -4.39 4.18 -2.11
CA ILE A 26 -2.93 4.04 -1.97
C ILE A 26 -2.37 3.69 -3.33
N GLN A 27 -1.45 4.50 -3.83
CA GLN A 27 -0.66 4.19 -5.03
C GLN A 27 0.79 3.96 -4.63
N THR A 28 1.40 2.89 -5.16
CA THR A 28 2.84 2.65 -5.07
C THR A 28 3.47 2.74 -6.45
N SER A 29 4.78 2.94 -6.50
CA SER A 29 5.54 2.90 -7.76
C SER A 29 5.44 1.54 -8.47
N THR A 30 5.20 0.47 -7.72
CA THR A 30 5.22 -0.92 -8.21
C THR A 30 3.84 -1.53 -8.48
N LYS A 31 2.74 -0.91 -8.00
CA LYS A 31 1.40 -1.49 -8.11
C LYS A 31 0.34 -0.43 -8.38
N SER A 32 -0.54 -0.72 -9.34
CA SER A 32 -1.74 0.07 -9.62
C SER A 32 -2.58 0.18 -8.35
N GLY A 33 -2.86 1.41 -7.93
CA GLY A 33 -3.28 1.70 -6.56
C GLY A 33 -4.50 0.94 -6.04
N GLN A 34 -4.43 0.56 -4.76
CA GLN A 34 -5.52 -0.05 -4.01
C GLN A 34 -6.43 1.04 -3.46
N SER A 35 -7.74 0.92 -3.65
CA SER A 35 -8.72 1.87 -3.09
C SER A 35 -9.84 1.15 -2.36
N ASP A 36 -10.31 1.75 -1.27
CA ASP A 36 -11.47 1.29 -0.51
C ASP A 36 -12.19 2.46 0.18
N THR A 37 -13.29 2.16 0.87
CA THR A 37 -14.09 3.13 1.64
C THR A 37 -14.19 2.71 3.10
N ALA A 38 -14.15 3.68 4.01
CA ALA A 38 -14.40 3.49 5.42
C ALA A 38 -15.48 4.46 5.93
N PRO A 39 -16.27 4.11 6.97
CA PRO A 39 -17.31 4.99 7.50
C PRO A 39 -16.76 6.33 8.02
N THR A 40 -15.58 6.33 8.66
CA THR A 40 -14.96 7.53 9.24
C THR A 40 -13.57 7.83 8.67
N GLN A 41 -13.11 9.08 8.83
CA GLN A 41 -11.74 9.48 8.45
C GLN A 41 -10.69 8.70 9.23
N HIS A 42 -10.94 8.42 10.52
CA HIS A 42 -10.03 7.68 11.36
C HIS A 42 -9.87 6.23 10.88
N GLU A 43 -10.98 5.56 10.58
CA GLU A 43 -10.95 4.20 10.01
C GLU A 43 -10.30 4.18 8.63
N ALA A 44 -10.53 5.20 7.79
CA ALA A 44 -9.83 5.32 6.51
C ALA A 44 -8.32 5.43 6.69
N LYS A 45 -7.84 6.17 7.70
CA LYS A 45 -6.40 6.25 8.02
C LYS A 45 -5.86 4.90 8.50
N VAL A 46 -6.56 4.22 9.41
CA VAL A 46 -6.15 2.90 9.92
C VAL A 46 -6.12 1.86 8.78
N ALA A 47 -7.12 1.86 7.90
CA ALA A 47 -7.18 0.98 6.74
C ALA A 47 -6.02 1.22 5.76
N VAL A 48 -5.67 2.49 5.53
CA VAL A 48 -4.49 2.86 4.74
C VAL A 48 -3.20 2.27 5.33
N PHE A 49 -2.96 2.42 6.63
CA PHE A 49 -1.75 1.85 7.24
C PHE A 49 -1.71 0.32 7.15
N ARG A 50 -2.85 -0.36 7.34
CA ARG A 50 -2.93 -1.82 7.15
C ARG A 50 -2.64 -2.26 5.73
N ALA A 51 -3.17 -1.54 4.73
CA ALA A 51 -2.92 -1.83 3.33
C ALA A 51 -1.45 -1.58 2.95
N ILE A 52 -0.82 -0.54 3.50
CA ILE A 52 0.63 -0.32 3.36
C ILE A 52 1.43 -1.49 3.93
N ASP A 53 1.10 -1.97 5.14
CA ASP A 53 1.79 -3.12 5.74
C ASP A 53 1.63 -4.41 4.93
N GLN A 54 0.43 -4.66 4.36
CA GLN A 54 0.21 -5.81 3.48
C GLN A 54 1.04 -5.72 2.19
N VAL A 55 1.09 -4.54 1.57
CA VAL A 55 1.90 -4.32 0.37
C VAL A 55 3.38 -4.50 0.68
N ALA A 56 3.86 -3.91 1.77
CA ALA A 56 5.25 -4.06 2.22
C ALA A 56 5.62 -5.51 2.50
N ALA A 57 4.74 -6.28 3.16
CA ALA A 57 4.94 -7.70 3.37
C ALA A 57 5.01 -8.47 2.04
N SER A 58 4.09 -8.21 1.10
CA SER A 58 4.07 -8.87 -0.20
C SER A 58 5.33 -8.59 -1.03
N LEU A 59 5.83 -7.36 -1.00
CA LEU A 59 7.04 -6.96 -1.72
C LEU A 59 8.29 -7.59 -1.09
N TYR A 60 8.34 -7.69 0.24
CA TYR A 60 9.41 -8.40 0.93
C TYR A 60 9.48 -9.88 0.54
N TYR A 61 8.34 -10.56 0.44
CA TYR A 61 8.30 -11.94 -0.06
C TYR A 61 8.71 -12.05 -1.53
N GLN A 62 8.33 -11.08 -2.37
CA GLN A 62 8.75 -11.03 -3.77
C GLN A 62 10.27 -10.86 -3.92
N ASP A 63 10.91 -10.01 -3.11
CA ASP A 63 12.37 -9.83 -3.12
C ASP A 63 13.10 -11.11 -2.68
N LEU A 64 12.58 -11.81 -1.67
CA LEU A 64 13.14 -13.09 -1.20
C LEU A 64 13.00 -14.22 -2.23
N ASP A 65 11.86 -14.29 -2.93
CA ASP A 65 11.63 -15.29 -3.97
C ASP A 65 12.54 -15.02 -5.17
N LEU A 66 12.66 -13.76 -5.62
CA LEU A 66 13.59 -13.37 -6.68
C LEU A 66 15.04 -13.74 -6.31
N ARG A 67 15.48 -13.47 -5.07
CA ARG A 67 16.83 -13.87 -4.61
C ARG A 67 17.03 -15.39 -4.62
N HIS A 68 16.02 -16.19 -4.26
CA HIS A 68 16.12 -17.65 -4.37
C HIS A 68 16.21 -18.13 -5.82
N TYR A 69 15.45 -17.53 -6.73
CA TYR A 69 15.51 -17.84 -8.17
C TYR A 69 16.87 -17.52 -8.79
N PHE A 70 17.56 -16.47 -8.34
CA PHE A 70 18.90 -16.13 -8.84
C PHE A 70 20.02 -17.01 -8.26
N VAL A 71 19.84 -17.62 -7.08
CA VAL A 71 20.87 -18.49 -6.46
C VAL A 71 20.78 -19.94 -6.98
N ALA A 72 19.60 -20.40 -7.40
CA ALA A 72 19.41 -21.76 -7.93
C ALA A 72 19.84 -21.95 -9.41
N ARG A 73 20.44 -20.94 -10.03
CA ARG A 73 20.92 -20.98 -11.43
C ARG A 73 22.43 -20.74 -11.49
N VAL A 74 23.21 -21.64 -10.88
CA VAL A 74 24.65 -21.79 -11.08
C VAL A 74 24.98 -23.26 -11.25
#